data_AF-M3FJE1-F1
#
_entry.id   AF-M3FJE1-F1
#
_cell.length_a   1.000
_cell.length_b   1.000
_cell.length_c   1.000
_cell.angle_alpha   90.00
_cell.angle_beta   90.00
_cell.angle_gamma   90.00
#
_symmetry.space_group_name_H-M   'P 1'
#
loop_
_entity.id
_entity.type
_entity.pdbx_description
1 polymer ?
#
loop_
_entity_poly.entity_id
_entity_poly.type
_entity_poly.pdbx_seq_one_letter_code
_entity_poly.pdbx_strand_id
1 'polypeptide(L)'
;MFIYDYSKNVLKTFKINDLNFMACLSVYVDRVRELPPYDKSDFMIGFEIDEQLLPGFGMFSTDVLVFIGKESPFIQGQLQRIVWQKIKSKYFPSGMEGKYFKDSEYSKGDSYKYETGDLQYFAQDLVKNNSVFARRLLVMDRRTKNKVYEAVYTRDLAPFGRQWTGRLFKNKPKVIFGFEYISFGCESIELLKSSEEAIRIHCDNRH
;
A
#
# COMPACT_ATOMS: atom_id res chain seq x y z
N MET A 1 12.09 -18.20 -0.35
CA MET A 1 10.93 -17.34 -0.05
C MET A 1 11.33 -16.36 1.04
N PHE A 2 10.94 -15.10 0.88
CA PHE A 2 11.23 -14.00 1.79
C PHE A 2 9.91 -13.42 2.25
N ILE A 3 9.74 -13.26 3.57
CA ILE A 3 8.53 -12.71 4.18
C ILE A 3 8.98 -11.54 5.03
N TYR A 4 8.44 -10.36 4.74
CA TYR A 4 8.85 -9.11 5.34
C TYR A 4 7.66 -8.39 5.97
N ASP A 5 7.65 -8.30 7.30
CA ASP A 5 6.79 -7.37 8.03
C ASP A 5 7.49 -6.00 8.03
N TYR A 6 7.02 -5.11 7.17
CA TYR A 6 7.62 -3.79 7.01
C TYR A 6 7.26 -2.85 8.17
N SER A 7 6.21 -3.13 8.94
CA SER A 7 5.81 -2.33 10.09
C SER A 7 6.68 -2.60 11.32
N LYS A 8 7.11 -3.85 11.47
CA LYS A 8 8.01 -4.33 12.54
C LYS A 8 9.46 -4.35 12.11
N ASN A 9 9.73 -4.16 10.82
CA ASN A 9 11.05 -4.25 10.21
C ASN A 9 11.70 -5.64 10.38
N VAL A 10 10.90 -6.70 10.30
CA VAL A 10 11.36 -8.09 10.49
C VAL A 10 11.28 -8.85 9.16
N LEU A 11 12.42 -9.35 8.70
CA LEU A 11 12.55 -10.18 7.50
C LEU A 11 12.86 -11.62 7.89
N LYS A 12 12.07 -12.57 7.38
CA LYS A 12 12.31 -14.01 7.51
C LYS A 12 12.54 -14.62 6.14
N THR A 13 13.41 -15.61 6.10
CA THR A 13 13.81 -16.30 4.87
C THR A 13 13.63 -17.80 5.06
N PHE A 14 13.00 -18.44 4.10
CA PHE A 14 12.77 -19.87 4.07
C PHE A 14 13.22 -20.45 2.73
N LYS A 15 13.87 -21.61 2.77
CA LYS A 15 14.11 -22.41 1.55
C LYS A 15 12.82 -23.10 1.18
N ILE A 16 12.44 -23.02 -0.09
CA ILE A 16 11.15 -23.56 -0.56
C ILE A 16 11.09 -25.08 -0.41
N ASN A 17 12.23 -25.76 -0.63
CA ASN A 17 12.32 -27.22 -0.53
C ASN A 17 12.15 -27.74 0.92
N ASP A 18 12.23 -26.85 1.91
CA ASP A 18 12.09 -27.21 3.33
C ASP A 18 10.66 -26.94 3.85
N LEU A 19 9.76 -26.44 2.99
CA LEU A 19 8.39 -26.07 3.36
C LEU A 19 7.38 -27.09 2.84
N ASN A 20 6.36 -27.37 3.64
CA ASN A 20 5.23 -28.17 3.21
C ASN A 20 4.38 -27.36 2.23
N PHE A 21 4.15 -27.92 1.04
CA PHE A 21 3.13 -27.42 0.14
C PHE A 21 1.75 -27.85 0.64
N MET A 22 0.80 -26.92 0.63
CA MET A 22 -0.55 -27.15 1.12
C MET A 22 -1.58 -26.60 0.12
N ALA A 23 -2.71 -27.31 0.02
CA ALA A 23 -3.90 -26.87 -0.69
C ALA A 23 -5.09 -26.95 0.27
N CYS A 24 -5.68 -25.81 0.63
CA CYS A 24 -6.86 -25.74 1.49
C CYS A 24 -8.06 -25.29 0.68
N LEU A 25 -9.23 -25.88 0.93
CA LEU A 25 -10.47 -25.32 0.39
C LEU A 25 -10.59 -23.85 0.82
N SER A 26 -10.86 -23.01 -0.16
CA SER A 26 -11.09 -21.59 0.01
C SER A 26 -12.22 -21.35 1.01
N VAL A 27 -12.12 -20.25 1.75
CA VAL A 27 -13.23 -19.75 2.58
C VAL A 27 -14.43 -19.30 1.75
N TYR A 28 -14.24 -19.10 0.44
CA TYR A 28 -15.28 -18.68 -0.50
C TYR A 28 -16.11 -19.85 -1.07
N VAL A 29 -15.72 -21.10 -0.83
CA VAL A 29 -16.50 -22.27 -1.27
C VAL A 29 -17.70 -22.44 -0.36
N ASP A 30 -18.92 -22.35 -0.91
CA ASP A 30 -20.14 -22.66 -0.17
C ASP A 30 -20.27 -24.18 -0.02
N ARG A 31 -19.78 -24.73 1.09
CA ARG A 31 -19.78 -26.18 1.34
C ARG A 31 -21.17 -26.81 1.46
N VAL A 32 -22.24 -26.01 1.49
CA VAL A 32 -23.63 -26.49 1.49
C VAL A 32 -24.14 -26.64 0.06
N ARG A 33 -23.75 -25.72 -0.84
CA ARG A 33 -24.22 -25.69 -2.24
C ARG A 33 -23.25 -26.33 -3.23
N GLU A 34 -21.96 -26.22 -2.96
CA GLU A 34 -20.86 -26.76 -3.75
C GLU A 34 -20.39 -28.07 -3.10
N LEU A 35 -20.89 -29.18 -3.65
CA LEU A 35 -20.54 -30.52 -3.23
C LEU A 35 -19.36 -31.05 -4.05
N PRO A 36 -18.55 -31.97 -3.51
CA PRO A 36 -17.47 -32.62 -4.26
C PRO A 36 -17.95 -33.26 -5.57
N PRO A 37 -17.10 -33.35 -6.61
CA PRO A 37 -15.69 -32.95 -6.60
C PRO A 37 -15.50 -31.43 -6.77
N TYR A 38 -14.52 -30.87 -6.04
CA TYR A 38 -14.13 -29.47 -6.14
C TYR A 38 -13.18 -29.22 -7.32
N ASP A 39 -13.27 -28.04 -7.94
CA ASP A 39 -12.33 -27.58 -8.96
C ASP A 39 -11.02 -27.08 -8.33
N LYS A 40 -9.96 -26.97 -9.12
CA LYS A 40 -8.68 -26.40 -8.68
C LYS A 40 -8.83 -24.95 -8.21
N SER A 41 -9.74 -24.17 -8.81
CA SER A 41 -10.00 -22.78 -8.39
C SER A 41 -10.51 -22.65 -6.96
N ASP A 42 -11.09 -23.73 -6.44
CA ASP A 42 -11.73 -23.78 -5.12
C ASP A 42 -10.70 -23.88 -4.00
N PHE A 43 -9.42 -24.13 -4.33
CA PHE A 43 -8.35 -24.26 -3.36
C PHE A 43 -7.49 -22.98 -3.28
N MET A 44 -7.14 -22.60 -2.05
CA MET A 44 -5.97 -21.77 -1.75
C MET A 44 -4.75 -22.67 -1.72
N ILE A 45 -3.75 -22.35 -2.53
CA ILE A 45 -2.50 -23.11 -2.58
C ILE A 45 -1.34 -22.25 -2.08
N GLY A 46 -0.43 -22.86 -1.33
CA GLY A 46 0.70 -22.14 -0.76
C GLY A 46 1.64 -23.03 0.03
N PHE A 47 2.51 -22.39 0.80
CA PHE A 47 3.40 -23.06 1.73
C PHE A 47 2.91 -22.84 3.15
N GLU A 48 2.85 -23.91 3.92
CA GLU A 48 2.59 -23.85 5.36
C GLU A 48 3.82 -23.27 6.08
N ILE A 49 3.56 -22.38 7.04
CA ILE A 49 4.59 -21.79 7.89
C ILE A 49 4.08 -21.81 9.33
N ASP A 50 4.83 -22.46 10.20
CA ASP A 50 4.56 -22.40 11.63
C ASP A 50 4.74 -20.97 12.16
N GLU A 51 3.73 -20.44 12.82
CA GLU A 51 3.73 -19.09 13.39
C GLU A 51 4.88 -18.88 14.38
N GLN A 52 5.33 -19.94 15.06
CA GLN A 52 6.50 -19.89 15.96
C GLN A 52 7.79 -19.51 15.23
N LEU A 53 7.85 -19.71 13.91
CA LEU A 53 8.99 -19.32 13.05
C LEU A 53 8.95 -17.85 12.61
N LEU A 54 7.88 -17.12 12.97
CA LEU A 54 7.68 -15.71 12.65
C LEU A 54 7.72 -14.81 13.91
N PRO A 55 8.70 -14.97 14.83
CA PRO A 55 8.74 -14.13 16.03
C PRO A 55 8.99 -12.67 15.63
N GLY A 56 8.23 -11.77 16.26
CA GLY A 56 8.31 -10.32 16.03
C GLY A 56 7.41 -9.80 14.91
N PHE A 57 6.68 -10.68 14.21
CA PHE A 57 5.63 -10.26 13.28
C PHE A 57 4.42 -9.72 14.05
N GLY A 58 3.69 -8.79 13.42
CA GLY A 58 2.39 -8.37 13.94
C GLY A 58 1.37 -9.50 13.94
N MET A 59 0.37 -9.41 14.83
CA MET A 59 -0.75 -10.37 14.91
C MET A 59 -1.56 -10.42 13.60
N PHE A 60 -1.56 -9.33 12.83
CA PHE A 60 -2.22 -9.24 11.55
C PHE A 60 -1.18 -9.16 10.43
N SER A 61 -1.34 -9.99 9.41
CA SER A 61 -0.47 -10.05 8.22
C SER A 61 -0.70 -8.90 7.23
N THR A 62 -1.40 -7.83 7.61
CA THR A 62 -1.72 -6.70 6.73
C THR A 62 -0.49 -5.91 6.30
N ASP A 63 0.56 -5.94 7.11
CA ASP A 63 1.80 -5.20 6.87
C ASP A 63 2.94 -6.13 6.40
N VAL A 64 2.56 -7.29 5.84
CA VAL A 64 3.50 -8.34 5.41
C VAL A 64 3.54 -8.43 3.90
N LEU A 65 4.75 -8.45 3.34
CA LEU A 65 5.00 -8.71 1.93
C LEU A 65 5.76 -10.03 1.76
N VAL A 66 5.39 -10.79 0.74
CA VAL A 66 6.03 -12.07 0.40
C VAL A 66 6.68 -11.96 -0.97
N PHE A 67 7.89 -12.50 -1.10
CA PHE A 67 8.58 -12.62 -2.38
C PHE A 67 9.23 -14.00 -2.53
N ILE A 68 9.09 -14.59 -3.71
CA ILE A 68 9.73 -15.85 -4.07
C ILE A 68 10.79 -15.56 -5.14
N GLY A 69 12.05 -15.79 -4.79
CA GLY A 69 13.18 -15.61 -5.71
C GLY A 69 14.50 -16.03 -5.07
N LYS A 70 15.60 -15.77 -5.78
CA LYS A 70 16.96 -16.12 -5.33
C LYS A 70 17.44 -15.21 -4.18
N GLU A 71 17.06 -13.94 -4.21
CA GLU A 71 17.47 -12.94 -3.23
C GLU A 71 16.30 -12.07 -2.79
N SER A 72 16.36 -11.56 -1.55
CA SER A 72 15.34 -10.63 -1.04
C SER A 72 15.40 -9.31 -1.80
N PRO A 73 14.27 -8.81 -2.32
CA PRO A 73 14.20 -7.49 -2.93
C PRO A 73 14.10 -6.40 -1.87
N PHE A 74 13.79 -6.74 -0.61
CA PHE A 74 13.44 -5.77 0.42
C PHE A 74 14.67 -5.10 1.03
N ILE A 75 14.50 -3.82 1.37
CA ILE A 75 15.41 -3.03 2.20
C ILE A 75 14.76 -2.87 3.58
N GLN A 76 15.46 -3.30 4.62
CA GLN A 76 15.03 -3.16 6.01
C GLN A 76 15.28 -1.74 6.54
N GLY A 77 14.35 -1.22 7.34
CA GLY A 77 14.52 -0.01 8.15
C GLY A 77 14.48 1.32 7.41
N GLN A 78 14.20 1.32 6.10
CA GLN A 78 14.14 2.54 5.29
C GLN A 78 12.74 2.93 4.82
N LEU A 79 11.72 2.20 5.25
CA LEU A 79 10.32 2.58 5.13
C LEU A 79 9.88 3.32 6.40
N GLN A 80 9.09 4.38 6.23
CA GLN A 80 8.62 5.24 7.32
C GLN A 80 7.12 5.44 7.21
N ARG A 81 6.44 5.40 8.36
CA ARG A 81 5.03 5.77 8.45
C ARG A 81 4.90 7.27 8.27
N ILE A 82 3.93 7.70 7.46
CA ILE A 82 3.65 9.12 7.30
C ILE A 82 2.85 9.62 8.52
N VAL A 83 3.39 10.63 9.20
CA VAL A 83 2.74 11.29 10.33
C VAL A 83 2.24 12.65 9.87
N TRP A 84 0.95 12.71 9.52
CA TRP A 84 0.33 13.91 8.95
C TRP A 84 0.15 15.01 9.99
N GLN A 85 0.61 16.21 9.66
CA GLN A 85 0.36 17.43 10.43
C GLN A 85 -0.66 18.30 9.71
N LYS A 86 -1.76 18.63 10.39
CA LYS A 86 -2.79 19.53 9.84
C LYS A 86 -2.21 20.93 9.62
N ILE A 87 -2.50 21.52 8.47
CA ILE A 87 -2.06 22.85 8.05
C ILE A 87 -3.25 23.67 7.54
N LYS A 88 -3.10 25.01 7.51
CA LYS A 88 -4.10 25.87 6.86
C LYS A 88 -4.10 25.61 5.35
N SER A 89 -5.28 25.57 4.73
CA SER A 89 -5.46 25.28 3.30
C SER A 89 -4.62 26.19 2.37
N LYS A 90 -4.40 27.46 2.75
CA LYS A 90 -3.54 28.39 2.00
C LYS A 90 -2.07 27.95 1.85
N TYR A 91 -1.61 26.98 2.64
CA TYR A 91 -0.26 26.42 2.54
C TYR A 91 -0.20 25.14 1.70
N PHE A 92 -1.36 24.62 1.25
CA PHE A 92 -1.38 23.57 0.24
C PHE A 92 -0.94 24.18 -1.10
N PRO A 93 0.01 23.56 -1.84
CA PRO A 93 0.50 24.11 -3.09
C PRO A 93 -0.63 24.29 -4.13
N SER A 94 -0.92 25.53 -4.50
CA SER A 94 -1.91 25.90 -5.51
C SER A 94 -1.29 25.93 -6.92
N GLY A 95 -2.09 25.71 -7.97
CA GLY A 95 -1.68 25.93 -9.37
C GLY A 95 -1.17 24.70 -10.13
N MET A 96 -1.34 23.50 -9.58
CA MET A 96 -1.14 22.27 -10.35
C MET A 96 -2.51 21.78 -10.80
N GLU A 97 -2.84 21.96 -12.08
CA GLU A 97 -4.00 21.29 -12.69
C GLU A 97 -3.75 19.78 -12.67
N GLY A 98 -4.55 19.05 -11.90
CA GLY A 98 -4.54 17.60 -11.92
C GLY A 98 -5.25 17.12 -13.18
N LYS A 99 -4.66 16.19 -13.93
CA LYS A 99 -5.32 15.53 -15.09
C LYS A 99 -6.70 14.94 -14.76
N TYR A 100 -6.97 14.66 -13.49
CA TYR A 100 -8.14 13.93 -13.01
C TYR A 100 -9.07 14.77 -12.11
N PHE A 101 -8.83 16.07 -11.98
CA PHE A 101 -9.55 16.90 -11.01
C PHE A 101 -9.99 18.22 -11.61
N LYS A 102 -11.31 18.48 -11.58
CA LYS A 102 -11.87 19.81 -11.82
C LYS A 102 -12.19 20.42 -10.47
N ASP A 103 -11.48 21.49 -10.11
CA ASP A 103 -11.66 22.27 -8.86
C ASP A 103 -13.12 22.69 -8.62
N SER A 104 -13.97 22.69 -9.67
CA SER A 104 -15.38 23.10 -9.60
C SER A 104 -16.33 22.08 -8.95
N GLU A 105 -15.97 20.80 -8.84
CA GLU A 105 -16.89 19.76 -8.34
C GLU A 105 -16.85 19.57 -6.82
N TYR A 106 -15.74 19.94 -6.17
CA TYR A 106 -15.49 19.67 -4.75
C TYR A 106 -15.07 20.94 -4.03
N SER A 107 -15.50 21.09 -2.78
CA SER A 107 -14.92 22.11 -1.91
C SER A 107 -13.64 21.59 -1.24
N LYS A 108 -12.72 22.49 -0.90
CA LYS A 108 -11.45 22.15 -0.24
C LYS A 108 -11.70 21.96 1.25
N GLY A 109 -11.43 20.77 1.76
CA GLY A 109 -11.47 20.44 3.18
C GLY A 109 -10.15 20.71 3.90
N ASP A 110 -9.89 19.90 4.92
CA ASP A 110 -8.65 19.97 5.69
C ASP A 110 -7.43 19.66 4.82
N SER A 111 -6.31 20.30 5.16
CA SER A 111 -5.03 20.10 4.48
C SER A 111 -3.98 19.64 5.47
N TYR A 112 -3.06 18.81 5.01
CA TYR A 112 -2.07 18.15 5.83
C TYR A 112 -0.72 18.17 5.13
N LYS A 113 0.34 18.08 5.93
CA LYS A 113 1.72 18.09 5.49
C LYS A 113 2.53 17.05 6.22
N TYR A 114 3.51 16.48 5.53
CA TYR A 114 4.58 15.69 6.10
C TYR A 114 5.90 16.00 5.38
N GLU A 115 7.02 15.91 6.08
CA GLU A 115 8.36 16.11 5.50
C GLU A 115 9.29 14.98 5.92
N THR A 116 10.04 14.44 4.98
CA THR A 116 11.13 13.50 5.27
C THR A 116 12.22 13.60 4.21
N GLY A 117 13.48 13.72 4.66
CA GLY A 117 14.65 13.83 3.78
C GLY A 117 14.50 14.96 2.75
N ASP A 118 14.55 14.59 1.47
CA ASP A 118 14.43 15.49 0.30
C ASP A 118 12.99 15.70 -0.18
N LEU A 119 11.99 15.13 0.48
CA LEU A 119 10.59 15.14 0.02
C LEU A 119 9.65 15.81 1.01
N GLN A 120 8.66 16.52 0.45
CA GLN A 120 7.55 17.13 1.18
C GLN A 120 6.25 16.62 0.57
N TYR A 121 5.35 16.20 1.44
CA TYR A 121 4.08 15.57 1.11
C TYR A 121 2.96 16.47 1.57
N PHE A 122 1.94 16.60 0.75
CA PHE A 122 0.72 17.32 1.06
C PHE A 122 -0.47 16.44 0.77
N ALA A 123 -1.43 16.42 1.68
CA ALA A 123 -2.74 15.83 1.46
C ALA A 123 -3.82 16.90 1.63
N GLN A 124 -4.83 16.90 0.77
CA GLN A 124 -6.00 17.77 0.92
C GLN A 124 -7.26 16.93 0.73
N ASP A 125 -8.12 16.99 1.74
CA ASP A 125 -9.45 16.41 1.65
C ASP A 125 -10.29 17.21 0.66
N LEU A 126 -11.04 16.50 -0.17
CA LEU A 126 -11.97 17.03 -1.14
C LEU A 126 -13.37 16.68 -0.67
N VAL A 127 -14.18 17.70 -0.44
CA VAL A 127 -15.47 17.59 0.26
C VAL A 127 -16.61 17.75 -0.74
N LYS A 128 -17.60 16.86 -0.65
CA LYS A 128 -18.87 16.90 -1.40
C LYS A 128 -19.99 16.52 -0.44
N ASN A 129 -21.09 17.27 -0.45
CA ASN A 129 -22.24 17.04 0.44
C ASN A 129 -21.84 16.91 1.94
N ASN A 130 -20.97 17.81 2.41
CA ASN A 130 -20.44 17.84 3.79
C ASN A 130 -19.67 16.59 4.24
N SER A 131 -19.24 15.73 3.32
CA SER A 131 -18.41 14.56 3.62
C SER A 131 -17.11 14.58 2.80
N VAL A 132 -16.04 14.01 3.36
CA VAL A 132 -14.79 13.80 2.62
C VAL A 132 -15.06 12.73 1.57
N PHE A 133 -15.02 13.12 0.30
CA PHE A 133 -15.29 12.25 -0.83
C PHE A 133 -14.01 11.71 -1.46
N ALA A 134 -12.97 12.53 -1.50
CA ALA A 134 -11.70 12.18 -2.10
C ALA A 134 -10.54 12.82 -1.33
N ARG A 135 -9.33 12.32 -1.57
CA ARG A 135 -8.09 12.90 -1.02
C ARG A 135 -7.06 13.07 -2.12
N ARG A 136 -6.67 14.31 -2.34
CA ARG A 136 -5.55 14.63 -3.24
C ARG A 136 -4.24 14.50 -2.47
N LEU A 137 -3.30 13.75 -3.04
CA LEU A 137 -1.93 13.65 -2.58
C LEU A 137 -1.00 14.36 -3.56
N LEU A 138 -0.11 15.17 -3.04
CA LEU A 138 0.96 15.81 -3.80
C LEU A 138 2.29 15.59 -3.10
N VAL A 139 3.28 15.08 -3.83
CA VAL A 139 4.65 14.91 -3.36
C VAL A 139 5.55 15.84 -4.15
N MET A 140 6.40 16.56 -3.46
CA MET A 140 7.32 17.55 -4.03
C MET A 140 8.74 17.34 -3.54
N ASP A 141 9.70 17.67 -4.40
CA ASP A 141 11.09 17.80 -4.01
C ASP A 141 11.29 19.07 -3.17
N ARG A 142 11.88 18.93 -1.98
CA ARG A 142 12.04 20.05 -1.03
C ARG A 142 13.00 21.12 -1.56
N ARG A 143 14.00 20.72 -2.35
CA ARG A 143 15.04 21.63 -2.85
C ARG A 143 14.57 22.34 -4.11
N THR A 144 14.12 21.59 -5.11
CA THR A 144 13.74 22.17 -6.41
C THR A 144 12.31 22.70 -6.44
N LYS A 145 11.46 22.29 -5.48
CA LYS A 145 10.02 22.55 -5.48
C LYS A 145 9.29 21.95 -6.70
N ASN A 146 9.92 21.01 -7.40
CA ASN A 146 9.27 20.31 -8.51
C ASN A 146 8.32 19.23 -7.97
N LYS A 147 7.21 19.02 -8.69
CA LYS A 147 6.31 17.89 -8.45
C LYS A 147 7.04 16.57 -8.72
N VAL A 148 6.92 15.65 -7.76
CA VAL A 148 7.50 14.31 -7.79
C VAL A 148 6.43 13.26 -8.10
N TYR A 149 5.25 13.42 -7.51
CA TYR A 149 4.14 12.51 -7.65
C TYR A 149 2.84 13.24 -7.32
N GLU A 150 1.74 12.83 -7.92
CA GLU A 150 0.40 13.31 -7.62
C GLU A 150 -0.62 12.23 -7.89
N ALA A 151 -1.57 12.09 -6.97
CA ALA A 151 -2.70 11.19 -7.08
C ALA A 151 -3.95 11.81 -6.46
N VAL A 152 -5.11 11.32 -6.89
CA VAL A 152 -6.39 11.58 -6.24
C VAL A 152 -7.00 10.24 -5.92
N TYR A 153 -7.17 9.98 -4.63
CA TYR A 153 -7.82 8.78 -4.11
C TYR A 153 -9.30 9.08 -3.92
N THR A 154 -10.16 8.18 -4.39
CA THR A 154 -11.63 8.34 -4.38
C THR A 154 -12.34 7.10 -3.88
N ARG A 155 -11.64 5.97 -3.75
CA ARG A 155 -12.15 4.72 -3.19
C ARG A 155 -11.91 4.73 -1.68
N ASP A 156 -12.67 3.92 -0.94
CA ASP A 156 -12.69 3.79 0.52
C ASP A 156 -11.42 4.32 1.21
N LEU A 157 -11.41 5.62 1.54
CA LEU A 157 -10.18 6.31 1.92
C LEU A 157 -9.62 5.71 3.21
N ALA A 158 -8.35 5.31 3.19
CA ALA A 158 -7.71 4.83 4.39
C ALA A 158 -7.54 5.99 5.40
N PRO A 159 -7.77 5.75 6.70
CA PRO A 159 -7.53 6.75 7.73
C PRO A 159 -6.03 7.10 7.77
N PHE A 160 -5.74 8.30 8.28
CA PHE A 160 -4.35 8.68 8.49
C PHE A 160 -3.64 7.75 9.47
N GLY A 161 -2.34 7.56 9.24
CA GLY A 161 -1.49 6.68 10.04
C GLY A 161 -1.35 5.27 9.48
N ARG A 162 -1.96 4.98 8.32
CA ARG A 162 -1.72 3.73 7.56
C ARG A 162 -0.79 3.92 6.35
N GLN A 163 -0.47 5.18 6.01
CA GLN A 163 0.32 5.49 4.82
C GLN A 163 1.82 5.34 5.11
N TRP A 164 2.55 4.81 4.14
CA TRP A 164 3.98 4.58 4.22
C TRP A 164 4.71 5.20 3.04
N THR A 165 5.95 5.62 3.28
CA THR A 165 6.85 6.09 2.22
C THR A 165 8.31 5.80 2.59
N GLY A 166 9.20 5.72 1.60
CA GLY A 166 10.62 5.48 1.84
C GLY A 166 11.21 4.51 0.83
N ARG A 167 12.36 3.92 1.15
CA ARG A 167 12.98 2.89 0.29
C ARG A 167 12.53 1.52 0.77
N LEU A 168 11.80 0.81 -0.07
CA LEU A 168 11.32 -0.55 0.22
C LEU A 168 12.07 -1.61 -0.57
N PHE A 169 12.46 -1.31 -1.82
CA PHE A 169 13.06 -2.28 -2.73
C PHE A 169 14.48 -1.88 -3.14
N LYS A 170 15.36 -2.87 -3.25
CA LYS A 170 16.70 -2.73 -3.82
C LYS A 170 16.61 -2.25 -5.26
N ASN A 171 17.47 -1.30 -5.64
CA ASN A 171 17.58 -0.77 -7.00
C ASN A 171 16.28 -0.17 -7.58
N LYS A 172 15.33 0.23 -6.73
CA LYS A 172 14.11 0.93 -7.13
C LYS A 172 14.03 2.32 -6.46
N PRO A 173 13.23 3.23 -7.02
CA PRO A 173 12.93 4.51 -6.38
C PRO A 173 12.23 4.36 -5.02
N LYS A 174 12.09 5.48 -4.32
CA LYS A 174 11.28 5.53 -3.10
C LYS A 174 9.82 5.22 -3.44
N VAL A 175 9.09 4.65 -2.49
CA VAL A 175 7.69 4.25 -2.67
C VAL A 175 6.73 5.11 -1.87
N ILE A 176 5.45 5.06 -2.23
CA ILE A 176 4.34 5.57 -1.43
C ILE A 176 3.11 4.67 -1.59
N PHE A 177 2.41 4.35 -0.50
CA PHE A 177 1.21 3.51 -0.49
C PHE A 177 0.45 3.63 0.85
N GLY A 178 -0.70 2.96 0.98
CA GLY A 178 -1.56 2.90 2.16
C GLY A 178 -2.70 3.90 2.17
N PHE A 179 -3.18 4.35 1.00
CA PHE A 179 -4.12 5.49 0.88
C PHE A 179 -5.59 5.09 0.72
N GLU A 180 -5.88 3.88 0.27
CA GLU A 180 -7.25 3.36 0.08
C GLU A 180 -7.35 1.97 0.73
N TYR A 181 -8.53 1.66 1.27
CA TYR A 181 -8.93 0.28 1.48
C TYR A 181 -9.43 -0.29 0.17
N ILE A 182 -9.05 -1.53 -0.11
CA ILE A 182 -9.42 -2.20 -1.34
C ILE A 182 -10.25 -3.41 -0.95
N SER A 183 -11.57 -3.24 -1.04
CA SER A 183 -12.55 -4.30 -0.82
C SER A 183 -12.53 -5.34 -1.95
N PHE A 184 -12.27 -4.88 -3.18
CA PHE A 184 -12.14 -5.72 -4.38
C PHE A 184 -10.87 -5.35 -5.14
N GLY A 185 -9.87 -6.21 -5.07
CA GLY A 185 -8.58 -6.10 -5.73
C GLY A 185 -7.42 -6.18 -4.73
N CYS A 186 -6.24 -5.76 -5.19
CA CYS A 186 -5.05 -5.69 -4.36
C CYS A 186 -4.43 -4.30 -4.48
N GLU A 187 -3.81 -3.82 -3.40
CA GLU A 187 -3.12 -2.54 -3.39
C GLU A 187 -1.90 -2.55 -4.32
N SER A 188 -1.59 -1.39 -4.90
CA SER A 188 -0.34 -1.15 -5.62
C SER A 188 0.62 -0.35 -4.76
N ILE A 189 1.91 -0.57 -4.97
CA ILE A 189 2.98 0.22 -4.36
C ILE A 189 3.52 1.17 -5.43
N GLU A 190 3.25 2.45 -5.25
CA GLU A 190 3.59 3.50 -6.22
C GLU A 190 5.07 3.88 -6.11
N LEU A 191 5.74 4.07 -7.26
CA LEU A 191 7.15 4.45 -7.34
C LEU A 191 7.29 5.97 -7.54
N LEU A 192 7.89 6.66 -6.58
CA LEU A 192 8.13 8.11 -6.64
C LEU A 192 9.26 8.46 -7.62
N LYS A 193 9.13 9.60 -8.32
CA LYS A 193 10.12 10.07 -9.33
C LYS A 193 10.36 9.04 -10.46
N SER A 194 9.36 8.23 -10.80
CA SER A 194 9.47 7.18 -11.80
C SER A 194 8.39 7.30 -12.87
N SER A 195 8.72 6.93 -14.10
CA SER A 195 7.72 6.62 -15.15
C SER A 195 7.39 5.13 -15.20
N GLU A 196 8.06 4.30 -14.38
CA GLU A 196 7.72 2.89 -14.24
C GLU A 196 6.33 2.72 -13.63
N GLU A 197 5.65 1.65 -14.01
CA GLU A 197 4.36 1.27 -13.43
C GLU A 197 4.51 0.95 -11.93
N ALA A 198 3.42 1.16 -11.19
CA ALA A 198 3.33 0.77 -9.80
C ALA A 198 3.51 -0.75 -9.63
N ILE A 199 4.11 -1.16 -8.52
CA ILE A 199 4.30 -2.57 -8.21
C ILE A 199 2.97 -3.12 -7.70
N ARG A 200 2.32 -3.97 -8.50
CA ARG A 200 1.09 -4.65 -8.11
C ARG A 200 1.36 -5.70 -7.04
N ILE A 201 0.65 -5.64 -5.93
CA ILE A 201 0.65 -6.72 -4.94
C ILE A 201 -0.27 -7.83 -5.46
N HIS A 202 0.20 -9.07 -5.40
CA HIS A 202 -0.64 -10.24 -5.67
C HIS A 202 -1.23 -10.72 -4.35
N CYS A 203 -2.54 -10.59 -4.22
CA CYS A 203 -3.32 -11.04 -3.08
C CYS A 203 -4.44 -11.96 -3.57
N ASP A 204 -4.97 -12.78 -2.66
CA ASP A 204 -6.18 -13.54 -2.96
C ASP A 204 -7.37 -12.58 -2.95
N ASN A 205 -7.96 -12.38 -4.12
CA ASN A 205 -9.13 -11.54 -4.33
C ASN A 205 -10.17 -12.29 -5.16
N ARG A 206 -10.48 -13.52 -4.73
CA ARG A 206 -11.60 -14.31 -5.26
C ARG A 206 -12.88 -13.83 -4.59
N HIS A 207 -13.42 -12.75 -5.12
CA HIS A 207 -14.64 -12.10 -4.68
C HIS A 207 -15.67 -12.09 -5.80
#